data_AF-A0A963KHX1-F1
#
_entry.id   AF-A0A963KHX1-F1
#
_cell.length_a   1.000
_cell.length_b   1.000
_cell.length_c   1.000
_cell.angle_alpha   90.00
_cell.angle_beta   90.00
_cell.angle_gamma   90.00
#
_symmetry.space_group_name_H-M   'P 1'
#
loop_
_entity.id
_entity.type
_entity.pdbx_description
1 polymer ?
#
loop_
_entity_poly.entity_id
_entity_poly.type
_entity_poly.pdbx_seq_one_letter_code
_entity_poly.pdbx_strand_id
1 'polypeptide(L)'
;MIDAVAAMPATPFDECTPAADPVRGLIGATIGPGWRKAIDEAMGGIRGCTHVRELIAAMATVAYQTIPNYRIYQRRQRGEPRLVGGKPGHQLGKCLGWDVDGPVVARISPEFIGYRPPPRG
;
A
#
# COMPACT_ATOMS: atom_id res chain seq x y z
N MET A 1 -3.31 16.96 11.47
CA MET A 1 -4.12 17.14 10.25
C MET A 1 -3.66 16.09 9.26
N ILE A 2 -4.57 15.31 8.66
CA ILE A 2 -4.24 14.39 7.57
C ILE A 2 -4.48 15.15 6.27
N ASP A 3 -3.51 15.14 5.37
CA ASP A 3 -3.55 15.84 4.08
C ASP A 3 -3.32 14.84 2.94
N ALA A 4 -3.75 15.20 1.73
CA ALA A 4 -3.48 14.46 0.52
C ALA A 4 -2.90 15.42 -0.53
N VAL A 5 -1.68 15.13 -0.97
CA VAL A 5 -0.93 15.98 -1.89
C VAL A 5 -0.39 15.12 -3.03
N ALA A 6 -0.48 15.64 -4.24
CA ALA A 6 0.16 15.11 -5.43
C ALA A 6 1.05 16.20 -6.01
N ALA A 7 2.24 15.81 -6.47
CA ALA A 7 3.17 16.71 -7.13
C ALA A 7 3.41 16.23 -8.56
N MET A 8 3.38 17.17 -9.50
CA MET A 8 3.73 16.94 -10.90
C MET A 8 4.88 17.91 -11.25
N PRO A 9 6.14 17.62 -10.85
CA PRO A 9 7.25 18.57 -10.97
C PRO A 9 7.59 18.95 -12.42
N ALA A 10 7.18 18.12 -13.38
CA ALA A 10 7.32 18.39 -14.81
C ALA A 10 6.02 17.98 -15.51
N THR A 11 5.52 18.86 -16.37
CA THR A 11 4.32 18.63 -17.18
C THR A 11 4.61 18.97 -18.65
N PRO A 12 3.94 18.32 -19.60
CA PRO A 12 4.10 18.63 -21.02
C PRO A 12 3.43 19.96 -21.41
N PHE A 13 2.45 20.41 -20.63
CA PHE A 13 1.72 21.67 -20.82
C PHE A 13 1.56 22.38 -19.48
N ASP A 14 1.56 23.70 -19.48
CA ASP A 14 1.47 24.51 -18.26
C ASP A 14 0.12 24.35 -17.56
N GLU A 15 -0.94 24.13 -18.33
CA GLU A 15 -2.33 23.94 -17.87
C GLU A 15 -2.53 22.64 -17.10
N CYS A 16 -1.58 21.71 -17.17
CA CYS A 16 -1.66 20.45 -16.43
C CYS A 16 -1.39 20.62 -14.92
N THR A 17 -0.68 21.67 -14.51
CA THR A 17 -0.27 21.90 -13.11
C THR A 17 -1.42 21.80 -12.09
N PRO A 18 -2.57 22.49 -12.26
CA PRO A 18 -3.68 22.42 -11.30
C PRO A 18 -4.38 21.05 -11.25
N ALA A 19 -4.14 20.15 -12.21
CA ALA A 19 -4.82 18.85 -12.28
C ALA A 19 -4.44 17.88 -11.13
N ALA A 20 -3.46 18.24 -10.30
CA ALA A 20 -3.09 17.52 -9.08
C ALA A 20 -3.96 17.92 -7.86
N ASP A 21 -4.45 19.15 -7.79
CA ASP A 21 -5.18 19.70 -6.63
C ASP A 21 -6.38 18.87 -6.15
N PRO A 22 -7.20 18.26 -7.03
CA PRO A 22 -8.37 17.49 -6.59
C PRO A 22 -8.03 16.23 -5.78
N VAL A 23 -6.76 15.83 -5.70
CA VAL A 23 -6.32 14.74 -4.82
C VAL A 23 -6.72 14.96 -3.36
N ARG A 24 -6.90 16.22 -2.93
CA ARG A 24 -7.44 16.58 -1.61
C ARG A 24 -8.82 16.01 -1.33
N GLY A 25 -9.61 15.71 -2.36
CA GLY A 25 -10.89 15.01 -2.24
C GLY A 25 -10.77 13.59 -1.68
N LEU A 26 -9.56 13.03 -1.61
CA LEU A 26 -9.29 11.74 -0.98
C LEU A 26 -9.05 11.82 0.53
N ILE A 27 -8.99 13.02 1.12
CA ILE A 27 -8.87 13.17 2.58
C ILE A 27 -10.07 12.51 3.26
N GLY A 28 -9.81 11.54 4.13
CA GLY A 28 -10.84 10.74 4.81
C GLY A 28 -11.31 9.51 4.02
N ALA A 29 -10.87 9.32 2.77
CA ALA A 29 -11.18 8.11 2.01
C ALA A 29 -10.41 6.90 2.55
N THR A 30 -10.98 5.70 2.36
CA THR A 30 -10.36 4.43 2.76
C THR A 30 -9.83 3.67 1.55
N ILE A 31 -8.57 3.24 1.61
CA ILE A 31 -8.00 2.30 0.64
C ILE A 31 -8.61 0.92 0.90
N GLY A 32 -9.55 0.50 0.05
CA GLY A 32 -10.29 -0.74 0.19
C GLY A 32 -11.37 -0.90 -0.88
N PRO A 33 -12.45 -1.66 -0.61
CA PRO A 33 -13.61 -1.72 -1.49
C PRO A 33 -14.12 -0.31 -1.81
N GLY A 34 -14.33 0.00 -3.09
CA GLY A 34 -14.75 1.33 -3.54
C GLY A 34 -13.61 2.33 -3.75
N TRP A 35 -12.33 1.94 -3.60
CA TRP A 35 -11.20 2.86 -3.77
C TRP A 35 -11.17 3.55 -5.13
N ARG A 36 -11.39 2.79 -6.22
CA ARG A 36 -11.47 3.37 -7.57
C ARG A 36 -12.58 4.41 -7.70
N LYS A 37 -13.75 4.11 -7.13
CA LYS A 37 -14.88 5.04 -7.10
C LYS A 37 -14.53 6.32 -6.34
N ALA A 38 -13.83 6.24 -5.21
CA ALA A 38 -13.39 7.42 -4.46
C ALA A 38 -12.39 8.27 -5.28
N ILE A 39 -11.48 7.65 -6.03
CA ILE A 39 -10.58 8.36 -6.97
C ILE A 39 -11.38 9.05 -8.07
N ASP A 40 -12.36 8.36 -8.65
CA ASP A 40 -13.22 8.91 -9.71
C ASP A 40 -14.11 10.05 -9.20
N GLU A 41 -14.62 9.97 -7.98
CA GLU A 41 -15.39 11.05 -7.35
C GLU A 41 -14.51 12.28 -7.12
N ALA A 42 -13.32 12.10 -6.54
CA ALA A 42 -12.39 13.19 -6.27
C ALA A 42 -11.82 13.84 -7.55
N MET A 43 -11.36 13.01 -8.50
CA MET A 43 -10.48 13.45 -9.59
C MET A 43 -11.02 13.13 -10.99
N GLY A 44 -12.24 12.62 -11.12
CA GLY A 44 -12.86 12.15 -12.37
C GLY A 44 -12.96 13.15 -13.51
N GLY A 45 -12.83 12.64 -14.73
CA GLY A 45 -12.97 13.42 -15.95
C GLY A 45 -11.92 14.52 -16.04
N ILE A 46 -12.35 15.73 -16.39
CA ILE A 46 -11.46 16.89 -16.54
C ILE A 46 -11.03 17.51 -15.20
N ARG A 47 -11.53 17.02 -14.06
CA ARG A 47 -11.21 17.62 -12.76
C ARG A 47 -9.75 17.42 -12.39
N GLY A 48 -9.19 16.23 -12.67
CA GLY A 48 -7.82 15.88 -12.30
C GLY A 48 -7.05 15.18 -13.41
N CYS A 49 -5.77 14.90 -13.15
CA CYS A 49 -4.90 14.25 -14.12
C CYS A 49 -5.15 12.73 -14.16
N THR A 50 -5.39 12.17 -15.34
CA THR A 50 -5.48 10.71 -15.55
C THR A 50 -4.24 9.99 -15.03
N HIS A 51 -3.04 10.52 -15.26
CA HIS A 51 -1.79 9.90 -14.79
C HIS A 51 -1.74 9.79 -13.26
N VAL A 52 -2.14 10.85 -12.55
CA VAL A 52 -2.17 10.85 -11.07
C VAL A 52 -3.21 9.85 -10.56
N ARG A 53 -4.40 9.79 -11.18
CA ARG A 53 -5.44 8.82 -10.84
C ARG A 53 -4.96 7.38 -10.97
N GLU A 54 -4.33 7.04 -12.09
CA GLU A 54 -3.82 5.68 -12.34
C GLU A 54 -2.68 5.33 -11.39
N LEU A 55 -1.78 6.26 -11.10
CA LEU A 55 -0.71 6.07 -10.12
C LEU A 55 -1.29 5.78 -8.73
N ILE A 56 -2.25 6.58 -8.26
CA ILE A 56 -2.90 6.39 -6.96
C ILE A 56 -3.65 5.05 -6.91
N ALA A 57 -4.29 4.64 -8.01
CA ALA A 57 -4.95 3.34 -8.11
C ALA A 57 -3.93 2.19 -7.95
N ALA A 58 -2.78 2.27 -8.60
CA ALA A 58 -1.71 1.27 -8.48
C ALA A 58 -1.06 1.26 -7.08
N MET A 59 -0.88 2.44 -6.47
CA MET A 59 -0.30 2.57 -5.12
C MET A 59 -1.13 1.87 -4.03
N ALA A 60 -2.43 1.68 -4.24
CA ALA A 60 -3.31 0.97 -3.30
C ALA A 60 -2.77 -0.42 -2.94
N THR A 61 -2.31 -1.17 -3.94
CA THR A 61 -1.76 -2.52 -3.74
C THR A 61 -0.45 -2.47 -2.94
N VAL A 62 0.42 -1.50 -3.24
CA VAL A 62 1.69 -1.32 -2.53
C VAL A 62 1.44 -0.93 -1.06
N ALA A 63 0.48 -0.04 -0.81
CA ALA A 63 0.07 0.34 0.53
C ALA A 63 -0.46 -0.87 1.32
N TYR A 64 -1.30 -1.70 0.70
CA TYR A 64 -1.82 -2.92 1.31
C TYR A 64 -0.72 -3.92 1.70
N GLN A 65 0.31 -4.06 0.86
CA GLN A 65 1.46 -4.95 1.13
C GLN A 65 2.41 -4.41 2.20
N THR A 66 2.52 -3.08 2.32
CA THR A 66 3.54 -2.43 3.15
C THR A 66 3.03 -2.07 4.55
N ILE A 67 1.86 -1.43 4.66
CA ILE A 67 1.39 -0.80 5.91
C ILE A 67 1.20 -1.81 7.05
N PRO A 68 0.60 -3.00 6.86
CA PRO A 68 0.44 -3.96 7.96
C PRO A 68 1.78 -4.41 8.56
N ASN A 69 2.77 -4.68 7.70
CA ASN A 69 4.12 -5.07 8.14
C ASN A 69 4.83 -3.93 8.88
N TYR A 70 4.68 -2.70 8.39
CA TYR A 70 5.22 -1.52 9.05
C TYR A 70 4.59 -1.30 10.44
N ARG A 71 3.28 -1.51 10.58
CA ARG A 71 2.60 -1.45 11.89
C ARG A 71 3.12 -2.51 12.86
N ILE A 72 3.34 -3.75 12.40
CA ILE A 72 3.94 -4.82 13.21
C ILE A 72 5.35 -4.42 13.66
N TYR A 73 6.17 -3.88 12.75
CA TYR A 73 7.50 -3.37 13.07
C TYR A 73 7.45 -2.28 14.14
N GLN A 74 6.53 -1.30 14.02
CA GLN A 74 6.37 -0.24 15.02
C GLN A 74 5.93 -0.78 16.39
N ARG A 75 5.06 -1.80 16.45
CA ARG A 75 4.70 -2.47 17.71
C ARG A 75 5.91 -3.10 18.39
N ARG A 76 6.76 -3.80 17.63
CA ARG A 76 8.02 -4.39 18.12
C ARG A 76 8.94 -3.32 18.71
N GLN A 77 9.08 -2.17 18.03
CA GLN A 77 9.89 -1.06 18.52
C GLN A 77 9.37 -0.44 19.84
N ARG A 78 8.08 -0.56 20.12
CA ARG A 78 7.49 -0.15 21.40
C ARG A 78 7.56 -1.22 22.50
N GLY A 79 8.21 -2.35 22.24
CA GLY A 79 8.29 -3.46 23.19
C GLY A 79 6.95 -4.18 23.42
N GLU A 80 5.97 -3.97 22.54
CA GLU A 80 4.68 -4.66 22.66
C GLU A 80 4.86 -6.16 22.41
N PRO A 81 4.08 -7.03 23.09
CA PRO A 81 4.12 -8.46 22.86
C PRO A 81 3.91 -8.79 21.38
N ARG A 82 4.65 -9.78 20.89
CA ARG A 82 4.40 -10.34 19.57
C ARG A 82 2.96 -10.84 19.53
N LEU A 83 2.26 -10.55 18.43
CA LEU A 83 0.99 -11.21 18.15
C LEU A 83 1.31 -12.69 17.90
N VAL A 84 1.15 -13.52 18.94
CA VAL A 84 1.37 -14.97 18.88
C VAL A 84 0.07 -15.62 18.41
N GLY A 85 0.12 -16.30 17.28
CA GLY A 85 -1.02 -16.97 16.67
C GLY A 85 -1.51 -16.29 15.39
N GLY A 86 -1.53 -17.03 14.29
CA GLY A 86 -2.05 -16.55 13.01
C GLY A 86 -1.51 -17.35 11.81
N LYS A 87 -2.29 -17.35 10.74
CA LYS A 87 -1.84 -17.80 9.42
C LYS A 87 -0.65 -16.93 8.97
N PRO A 88 0.28 -17.45 8.15
CA PRO A 88 1.35 -16.65 7.60
C PRO A 88 0.80 -15.40 6.89
N GLY A 89 1.53 -14.29 7.04
CA GLY A 89 1.15 -13.03 6.40
C GLY A 89 1.03 -13.19 4.89
N HIS A 90 0.10 -12.46 4.27
CA HIS A 90 -0.21 -12.57 2.84
C HIS A 90 0.99 -12.29 1.93
N GLN A 91 2.03 -11.65 2.44
CA GLN A 91 3.27 -11.31 1.73
C GLN A 91 4.30 -12.46 1.68
N LEU A 92 4.15 -13.48 2.53
CA LEU A 92 5.10 -14.58 2.63
C LEU A 92 5.20 -15.34 1.29
N GLY A 93 6.43 -15.54 0.80
CA GLY A 93 6.72 -16.19 -0.49
C GLY A 93 6.42 -15.34 -1.74
N LYS A 94 6.18 -14.04 -1.61
CA LYS A 94 5.78 -13.17 -2.75
C LYS A 94 6.83 -12.17 -3.23
N CYS A 95 7.94 -11.99 -2.51
CA CYS A 95 9.05 -11.15 -2.94
C CYS A 95 10.35 -11.58 -2.25
N LEU A 96 11.49 -11.06 -2.73
CA LEU A 96 12.83 -11.38 -2.21
C LEU A 96 12.94 -11.21 -0.68
N GLY A 97 12.35 -10.15 -0.13
CA GLY A 97 12.38 -9.89 1.31
C GLY A 97 11.53 -10.85 2.15
N TRP A 98 10.58 -11.55 1.52
CA TRP A 98 9.70 -12.51 2.18
C TRP A 98 9.86 -13.92 1.63
N ASP A 99 11.01 -14.22 1.03
CA ASP A 99 11.39 -15.57 0.66
C ASP A 99 11.41 -16.47 1.91
N VAL A 100 10.63 -17.56 1.86
CA VAL A 100 10.49 -18.51 2.98
C VAL A 100 11.79 -19.24 3.29
N ASP A 101 12.70 -19.30 2.33
CA ASP A 101 14.02 -19.89 2.49
C ASP A 101 15.11 -18.80 2.70
N GLY A 102 14.70 -17.53 2.80
CA GLY A 102 15.58 -16.36 2.84
C GLY A 102 15.95 -15.84 4.24
N PRO A 103 17.01 -15.02 4.33
CA PRO A 103 17.58 -14.57 5.61
C PRO A 103 16.65 -13.65 6.42
N VAL A 104 15.74 -12.93 5.74
CA VAL A 104 14.79 -12.04 6.41
C VAL A 104 13.73 -12.84 7.16
N VAL A 105 13.16 -13.88 6.56
CA VAL A 105 12.18 -14.76 7.23
C VAL A 105 12.85 -15.49 8.39
N ALA A 106 14.07 -16.00 8.22
CA ALA A 106 14.82 -16.64 9.30
C ALA A 106 15.05 -15.73 10.52
N ARG A 107 15.23 -14.42 10.30
CA ARG A 107 15.43 -13.44 11.39
C ARG A 107 14.12 -12.94 12.01
N ILE A 108 13.10 -12.66 11.19
CA ILE A 108 11.91 -11.89 11.61
C ILE A 108 10.73 -12.81 11.98
N SER A 109 10.63 -13.96 11.30
CA SER A 109 9.55 -14.94 11.44
C SER A 109 10.06 -16.37 11.22
N PRO A 110 11.00 -16.87 12.06
CA PRO A 110 11.63 -18.17 11.88
C PRO A 110 10.64 -19.35 11.86
N GLU A 111 9.45 -19.17 12.45
CA GLU A 111 8.40 -20.20 12.45
C GLU A 111 7.85 -20.53 11.05
N PHE A 112 8.15 -19.72 10.03
CA PHE A 112 7.69 -19.90 8.66
C PHE A 112 8.80 -20.27 7.67
N ILE A 113 10.00 -20.65 8.14
CA ILE A 113 11.06 -21.14 7.25
C ILE A 113 10.55 -22.37 6.47
N GLY A 114 10.76 -22.39 5.16
CA GLY A 114 10.32 -23.50 4.29
C GLY A 114 8.80 -23.65 4.15
N TYR A 115 8.01 -22.66 4.58
CA TYR A 115 6.55 -22.73 4.49
C TYR A 115 6.07 -22.94 3.05
N ARG A 116 5.22 -23.95 2.84
CA ARG A 116 4.52 -24.19 1.58
C ARG A 116 3.01 -24.05 1.82
N PRO A 117 2.31 -23.16 1.10
CA PRO A 117 0.87 -23.05 1.25
C PRO A 117 0.19 -24.36 0.80
N PRO A 118 -0.91 -24.76 1.44
CA PRO A 118 -1.68 -25.91 0.99
C PRO A 118 -2.16 -25.70 -0.46
N PRO A 119 -2.27 -26.77 -1.26
CA PRO A 119 -2.75 -26.66 -2.63
C PRO A 119 -4.12 -25.97 -2.66
N ARG A 120 -4.30 -25.05 -3.60
CA ARG A 120 -5.62 -24.47 -3.86
C ARG A 120 -6.46 -25.56 -4.50
N GLY A 121 -7.50 -26.02 -3.79
CA GLY A 121 -8.55 -26.85 -4.36
C GLY A 121 -9.37 -26.08 -5.39
#